data_AF-A0A9Q9C3M9-F1
#
_entry.id   AF-A0A9Q9C3M9-F1
#
_cell.length_a   1.000
_cell.length_b   1.000
_cell.length_c   1.000
_cell.angle_alpha   90.00
_cell.angle_beta   90.00
_cell.angle_gamma   90.00
#
_symmetry.space_group_name_H-M   'P 1'
#
loop_
_entity.id
_entity.type
_entity.pdbx_description
1 polymer ?
#
loop_
_entity_poly.entity_id
_entity_poly.type
_entity_poly.pdbx_seq_one_letter_code
_entity_poly.pdbx_strand_id
1 'polypeptide(L)'
;MDVQRIVDAIRSNDMEENKAAIEAIYANYGLLKEEDIVRLTPSIIYYLWKLPKFVAQKQFVLDLLSRTDQRLRHSMFTYLIDKWSEIQLVRMDKFYYLVKRILEYYVLDVETVSYLFNITAATDLRGFVIRCVVDRLGEISEDMECFLAEFASKCPPALLLSLGPLKIRKEVALKYAGGKDIGKKNRATLYSMAK
;
A
#
# COMPACT_ATOMS: atom_id res chain seq x y z
N MET A 1 -16.11 -13.99 -20.61
CA MET A 1 -15.82 -14.85 -19.44
C MET A 1 -16.98 -14.70 -18.47
N ASP A 2 -17.45 -15.81 -17.87
CA ASP A 2 -18.52 -15.74 -16.85
C ASP A 2 -17.91 -15.40 -15.48
N VAL A 3 -17.96 -14.12 -15.12
CA VAL A 3 -17.37 -13.59 -13.87
C VAL A 3 -18.01 -14.21 -12.63
N GLN A 4 -19.32 -14.46 -12.65
CA GLN A 4 -20.00 -15.03 -11.48
C GLN A 4 -19.54 -16.46 -11.23
N ARG A 5 -19.44 -17.27 -12.29
CA ARG A 5 -18.90 -18.62 -12.20
C ARG A 5 -17.47 -18.65 -11.66
N ILE A 6 -16.60 -17.71 -12.09
CA ILE A 6 -15.23 -17.60 -11.55
C ILE A 6 -15.22 -17.22 -10.07
N VAL A 7 -16.09 -16.29 -9.66
CA VAL A 7 -16.26 -15.90 -8.26
C VAL A 7 -16.67 -17.09 -7.40
N ASP A 8 -17.65 -17.87 -7.85
CA ASP A 8 -18.15 -19.03 -7.12
C ASP A 8 -17.08 -20.13 -7.03
N ALA A 9 -16.36 -20.37 -8.13
CA ALA A 9 -15.26 -21.31 -8.19
C ALA A 9 -14.15 -20.99 -7.18
N ILE A 10 -13.71 -19.72 -7.06
CA ILE A 10 -12.69 -19.28 -6.09
C ILE A 10 -13.15 -19.44 -4.62
N ARG A 11 -14.47 -19.33 -4.40
CA ARG A 11 -15.05 -19.42 -3.05
C ARG A 11 -15.31 -20.86 -2.62
N SER A 12 -15.30 -21.80 -3.55
CA SER A 12 -15.48 -23.24 -3.30
C SER A 12 -14.46 -23.81 -2.30
N ASN A 13 -14.76 -24.98 -1.73
CA ASN A 13 -13.83 -25.67 -0.83
C ASN A 13 -12.76 -26.48 -1.59
N ASP A 14 -12.84 -26.55 -2.93
CA ASP A 14 -11.90 -27.29 -3.76
C ASP A 14 -10.71 -26.38 -4.12
N MET A 15 -9.51 -26.75 -3.67
CA MET A 15 -8.30 -25.98 -3.92
C MET A 15 -7.83 -26.02 -5.37
N GLU A 16 -8.10 -27.11 -6.10
CA GLU A 16 -7.77 -27.22 -7.52
C GLU A 16 -8.73 -26.38 -8.35
N GLU A 17 -10.02 -26.36 -8.01
CA GLU A 17 -11.01 -25.48 -8.64
C GLU A 17 -10.66 -24.00 -8.40
N ASN A 18 -10.28 -23.64 -7.17
CA ASN A 18 -9.82 -22.28 -6.85
C ASN A 18 -8.62 -21.87 -7.72
N LYS A 19 -7.62 -22.76 -7.84
CA LYS A 19 -6.41 -22.51 -8.62
C LYS A 19 -6.72 -22.38 -10.11
N ALA A 20 -7.55 -23.26 -10.66
CA ALA A 20 -7.98 -23.19 -12.05
C ALA A 20 -8.73 -21.88 -12.36
N ALA A 21 -9.56 -21.40 -11.43
CA ALA A 21 -10.26 -20.13 -11.57
C ALA A 21 -9.28 -18.92 -11.56
N ILE A 22 -8.25 -18.94 -10.72
CA ILE A 22 -7.19 -17.92 -10.72
C ILE A 22 -6.41 -17.94 -12.05
N GLU A 23 -6.01 -19.11 -12.55
CA GLU A 23 -5.32 -19.21 -13.84
C GLU A 23 -6.20 -18.75 -15.00
N ALA A 24 -7.51 -18.99 -14.94
CA ALA A 24 -8.46 -18.47 -15.91
C ALA A 24 -8.53 -16.92 -15.90
N ILE A 25 -8.44 -16.29 -14.72
CA ILE A 25 -8.31 -14.83 -14.62
C ILE A 25 -7.03 -14.37 -15.32
N TYR A 26 -5.89 -15.01 -15.07
CA TYR A 26 -4.62 -14.64 -15.71
C TYR A 26 -4.69 -14.75 -17.23
N ALA A 27 -5.20 -15.87 -17.74
CA ALA A 27 -5.28 -16.12 -19.18
C ALA A 27 -6.19 -15.12 -19.92
N ASN A 28 -7.20 -14.58 -19.23
CA ASN A 28 -8.21 -13.71 -19.83
C ASN A 28 -8.15 -12.26 -19.33
N TYR A 29 -7.13 -11.89 -18.55
CA TYR A 29 -7.08 -10.61 -17.86
C TYR A 29 -7.17 -9.41 -18.80
N GLY A 30 -6.52 -9.48 -19.97
CA GLY A 30 -6.58 -8.43 -20.99
C GLY A 30 -7.98 -8.19 -21.57
N LEU A 31 -8.91 -9.14 -21.40
CA LEU A 31 -10.29 -9.04 -21.87
C LEU A 31 -11.26 -8.53 -20.78
N LEU A 32 -10.78 -8.42 -19.54
CA LEU A 32 -11.60 -7.97 -18.42
C LEU A 32 -11.82 -6.46 -18.47
N LYS A 33 -13.06 -6.04 -18.25
CA LYS A 33 -13.41 -4.64 -18.03
C LYS A 33 -13.15 -4.26 -16.57
N GLU A 34 -13.12 -2.95 -16.31
CA GLU A 34 -12.94 -2.42 -14.95
C GLU A 34 -14.00 -2.97 -13.97
N GLU A 35 -15.25 -3.04 -14.40
CA GLU A 35 -16.37 -3.58 -13.60
C GLU A 35 -16.15 -5.05 -13.22
N ASP A 36 -15.59 -5.85 -14.12
CA ASP A 36 -15.28 -7.26 -13.86
C ASP A 36 -14.15 -7.39 -12.85
N ILE A 37 -13.10 -6.56 -12.99
CA ILE A 37 -11.97 -6.50 -12.05
C ILE A 37 -12.47 -6.17 -10.65
N VAL A 38 -13.29 -5.12 -10.50
CA VAL A 38 -13.87 -4.73 -9.22
C VAL A 38 -14.70 -5.86 -8.60
N ARG A 39 -15.49 -6.57 -9.41
CA ARG A 39 -16.29 -7.73 -8.95
C ARG A 39 -15.43 -8.92 -8.53
N LEU A 40 -14.29 -9.14 -9.17
CA LEU A 40 -13.38 -10.25 -8.88
C LEU A 40 -12.49 -9.97 -7.65
N THR A 41 -12.12 -8.71 -7.41
CA THR A 41 -11.20 -8.30 -6.34
C THR A 41 -11.51 -8.94 -4.97
N PRO A 42 -12.75 -8.91 -4.44
CA PRO A 42 -13.04 -9.52 -3.15
C PRO A 42 -12.72 -11.02 -3.10
N SER A 43 -12.99 -11.75 -4.18
CA SER A 43 -12.73 -13.19 -4.26
C SER A 43 -11.24 -13.49 -4.41
N ILE A 44 -10.49 -12.68 -5.14
CA ILE A 44 -9.02 -12.77 -5.24
C ILE A 44 -8.37 -12.54 -3.87
N ILE A 45 -8.82 -11.52 -3.14
CA ILE A 45 -8.36 -11.24 -1.77
C ILE A 45 -8.74 -12.38 -0.81
N TYR A 46 -9.94 -12.96 -0.96
CA TYR A 46 -10.35 -14.13 -0.18
C TYR A 46 -9.50 -15.38 -0.50
N TYR A 47 -9.07 -15.56 -1.75
CA TYR A 47 -8.15 -16.64 -2.10
C TYR A 47 -6.80 -16.48 -1.39
N LEU A 48 -6.23 -15.26 -1.38
CA LEU A 48 -5.03 -14.96 -0.58
C LEU A 48 -5.26 -15.27 0.91
N TRP A 49 -6.44 -14.95 1.43
CA TRP A 49 -6.83 -15.25 2.81
C TRP A 49 -6.80 -16.76 3.10
N LYS A 50 -7.34 -17.59 2.19
CA LYS A 50 -7.44 -19.05 2.29
C LYS A 50 -6.10 -19.77 2.26
N LEU A 51 -5.11 -19.27 1.51
CA LEU A 51 -3.83 -19.97 1.34
C LEU A 51 -3.17 -20.28 2.71
N PRO A 52 -2.73 -21.53 2.97
CA PRO A 52 -2.40 -21.98 4.32
C PRO A 52 -1.01 -21.53 4.80
N LYS A 53 -0.04 -21.36 3.89
CA LYS A 53 1.36 -21.06 4.22
C LYS A 53 1.76 -19.68 3.72
N PHE A 54 2.55 -18.95 4.50
CA PHE A 54 3.02 -17.61 4.11
C PHE A 54 3.86 -17.61 2.83
N VAL A 55 4.61 -18.68 2.57
CA VAL A 55 5.36 -18.86 1.32
C VAL A 55 4.42 -18.89 0.11
N ALA A 56 3.33 -19.66 0.17
CA ALA A 56 2.34 -19.74 -0.90
C ALA A 56 1.60 -18.40 -1.07
N GLN A 57 1.30 -17.70 0.02
CA GLN A 57 0.68 -16.38 0.01
C GLN A 57 1.58 -15.35 -0.71
N LYS A 58 2.89 -15.33 -0.40
CA LYS A 58 3.86 -14.45 -1.07
C LYS A 58 3.98 -14.76 -2.56
N GLN A 59 4.12 -16.03 -2.90
CA GLN A 59 4.23 -16.46 -4.29
C GLN A 59 2.99 -16.04 -5.09
N PHE A 60 1.80 -16.28 -4.53
CA PHE A 60 0.56 -15.84 -5.15
C PHE A 60 0.51 -14.33 -5.39
N VAL A 61 0.92 -13.51 -4.40
CA VAL A 61 0.97 -12.05 -4.58
C VAL A 61 1.92 -11.65 -5.71
N LEU A 62 3.10 -12.26 -5.80
CA LEU A 62 4.07 -11.94 -6.86
C LEU A 62 3.54 -12.36 -8.24
N ASP A 63 2.96 -13.56 -8.34
CA ASP A 63 2.38 -14.07 -9.59
C ASP A 63 1.20 -13.20 -10.03
N LEU A 64 0.31 -12.83 -9.10
CA LEU A 64 -0.84 -11.97 -9.35
C LEU A 64 -0.40 -10.61 -9.90
N LEU A 65 0.54 -9.94 -9.25
CA LEU A 65 0.96 -8.58 -9.63
C LEU A 65 1.79 -8.55 -10.92
N SER A 66 2.51 -9.62 -11.25
CA SER A 66 3.27 -9.75 -12.49
C SER A 66 2.39 -10.04 -13.72
N ARG A 67 1.21 -10.64 -13.51
CA ARG A 67 0.26 -11.02 -14.58
C ARG A 67 -0.88 -10.02 -14.78
N THR A 68 -0.92 -8.96 -13.98
CA THR A 68 -2.01 -7.98 -13.97
C THR A 68 -1.47 -6.56 -14.06
N ASP A 69 -2.34 -5.61 -14.37
CA ASP A 69 -1.99 -4.20 -14.58
C ASP A 69 -2.45 -3.31 -13.41
N GLN A 70 -2.34 -1.99 -13.61
CA GLN A 70 -2.68 -1.00 -12.59
C GLN A 70 -4.15 -1.06 -12.14
N ARG A 71 -5.08 -1.55 -12.97
CA ARG A 71 -6.51 -1.59 -12.66
C ARG A 71 -6.77 -2.52 -11.48
N LEU A 72 -6.28 -3.76 -11.53
CA LEU A 72 -6.43 -4.69 -10.41
C LEU A 72 -5.64 -4.23 -9.19
N ARG A 73 -4.43 -3.68 -9.36
CA ARG A 73 -3.63 -3.15 -8.23
C ARG A 73 -4.38 -2.06 -7.47
N HIS A 74 -4.97 -1.12 -8.19
CA HIS A 74 -5.77 -0.04 -7.63
C HIS A 74 -7.04 -0.57 -6.95
N SER A 75 -7.75 -1.49 -7.61
CA SER A 75 -8.95 -2.12 -7.05
C SER A 75 -8.66 -2.87 -5.75
N MET A 76 -7.61 -3.70 -5.73
CA MET A 76 -7.17 -4.42 -4.53
C MET A 76 -6.73 -3.48 -3.41
N PHE A 77 -5.97 -2.42 -3.73
CA PHE A 77 -5.51 -1.48 -2.72
C PHE A 77 -6.69 -0.77 -2.07
N THR A 78 -7.63 -0.26 -2.87
CA THR A 78 -8.85 0.40 -2.41
C THR A 78 -9.71 -0.53 -1.56
N TYR A 79 -9.89 -1.78 -2.02
CA TYR A 79 -10.62 -2.80 -1.25
C TYR A 79 -9.97 -3.07 0.11
N LEU A 80 -8.64 -3.19 0.16
CA LEU A 80 -7.92 -3.42 1.42
C LEU A 80 -8.01 -2.22 2.36
N ILE A 81 -8.01 -0.98 1.84
CA ILE A 81 -8.19 0.22 2.65
C ILE A 81 -9.57 0.24 3.30
N ASP A 82 -10.62 -0.05 2.52
CA ASP A 82 -12.01 -0.11 3.02
C ASP A 82 -12.17 -1.20 4.09
N LYS A 83 -11.59 -2.38 3.84
CA LYS A 83 -11.74 -3.56 4.70
C LYS A 83 -10.69 -3.70 5.78
N TRP A 84 -9.76 -2.75 5.91
CA TRP A 84 -8.60 -2.91 6.79
C TRP A 84 -8.97 -3.24 8.24
N SER A 85 -9.97 -2.52 8.77
CA SER A 85 -10.44 -2.69 10.15
C SER A 85 -11.15 -4.02 10.43
N GLU A 86 -11.62 -4.71 9.37
CA GLU A 86 -12.29 -6.01 9.48
C GLU A 86 -11.30 -7.19 9.47
N ILE A 87 -10.02 -6.95 9.14
CA ILE A 87 -9.01 -7.99 9.03
C ILE A 87 -8.51 -8.37 10.43
N GLN A 88 -8.68 -9.65 10.79
CA GLN A 88 -8.14 -10.19 12.04
C GLN A 88 -6.61 -10.10 12.07
N LEU A 89 -6.04 -9.70 13.22
CA LEU A 89 -4.61 -9.50 13.41
C LEU A 89 -3.75 -10.70 12.95
N VAL A 90 -4.17 -11.93 13.27
CA VAL A 90 -3.48 -13.18 12.89
C VAL A 90 -3.44 -13.44 11.37
N ARG A 91 -4.18 -12.66 10.58
CA ARG A 91 -4.24 -12.76 9.12
C ARG A 91 -3.60 -11.56 8.43
N MET A 92 -3.13 -10.54 9.17
CA MET A 92 -2.70 -9.26 8.58
C MET A 92 -1.42 -9.33 7.75
N ASP A 93 -0.46 -10.20 8.10
CA ASP A 93 0.89 -10.23 7.48
C ASP A 93 0.85 -10.34 5.94
N LYS A 94 -0.06 -11.16 5.42
CA LYS A 94 -0.21 -11.35 3.97
C LYS A 94 -0.77 -10.11 3.27
N PHE A 95 -1.60 -9.33 3.95
CA PHE A 95 -2.18 -8.11 3.41
C PHE A 95 -1.20 -6.94 3.52
N TYR A 96 -0.41 -6.87 4.60
CA TYR A 96 0.75 -5.97 4.65
C TYR A 96 1.73 -6.26 3.51
N TYR A 97 2.01 -7.54 3.23
CA TYR A 97 2.85 -7.91 2.10
C TYR A 97 2.26 -7.49 0.76
N LEU A 98 0.95 -7.73 0.54
CA LEU A 98 0.27 -7.31 -0.69
C LEU A 98 0.30 -5.79 -0.86
N VAL A 99 -0.03 -5.01 0.19
CA VAL A 99 0.06 -3.54 0.15
C VAL A 99 1.46 -3.09 -0.20
N LYS A 100 2.49 -3.64 0.45
CA LYS A 100 3.89 -3.30 0.15
C LYS A 100 4.22 -3.54 -1.32
N ARG A 101 3.83 -4.68 -1.87
CA ARG A 101 4.09 -5.03 -3.28
C ARG A 101 3.29 -4.17 -4.26
N ILE A 102 2.05 -3.80 -3.94
CA ILE A 102 1.28 -2.85 -4.77
C ILE A 102 1.96 -1.49 -4.80
N LEU A 103 2.42 -0.98 -3.65
CA LEU A 103 3.09 0.31 -3.56
C LEU A 103 4.34 0.39 -4.45
N GLU A 104 5.06 -0.72 -4.65
CA GLU A 104 6.24 -0.81 -5.53
C GLU A 104 5.97 -0.37 -6.99
N TYR A 105 4.71 -0.38 -7.43
CA TYR A 105 4.31 0.04 -8.79
C TYR A 105 3.94 1.53 -8.90
N TYR A 106 3.85 2.26 -7.79
CA TYR A 106 3.60 3.69 -7.82
C TYR A 106 4.89 4.47 -8.11
N VAL A 107 4.79 5.43 -9.02
CA VAL A 107 5.78 6.51 -9.20
C VAL A 107 5.71 7.42 -7.97
N LEU A 108 6.86 7.85 -7.46
CA LEU A 108 6.94 8.63 -6.22
C LEU A 108 7.24 10.10 -6.50
N ASP A 109 6.32 10.76 -7.22
CA ASP A 109 6.25 12.22 -7.30
C ASP A 109 5.48 12.82 -6.10
N VAL A 110 5.54 14.15 -5.95
CA VAL A 110 4.96 14.85 -4.79
C VAL A 110 3.45 14.61 -4.68
N GLU A 111 2.73 14.64 -5.81
CA GLU A 111 1.28 14.44 -5.83
C GLU A 111 0.91 13.03 -5.35
N THR A 112 1.58 12.02 -5.90
CA THR A 112 1.36 10.62 -5.56
C THR A 112 1.72 10.32 -4.12
N VAL A 113 2.85 10.82 -3.63
CA VAL A 113 3.26 10.65 -2.22
C VAL A 113 2.25 11.35 -1.29
N SER A 114 1.79 12.56 -1.64
CA SER A 114 0.79 13.28 -0.87
C SER A 114 -0.53 12.51 -0.77
N TYR A 115 -1.00 11.95 -1.89
CA TYR A 115 -2.16 11.07 -1.93
C TYR A 115 -1.98 9.85 -1.03
N LEU A 116 -0.87 9.11 -1.19
CA LEU A 116 -0.59 7.89 -0.42
C LEU A 116 -0.45 8.18 1.08
N PHE A 117 0.11 9.32 1.46
CA PHE A 117 0.26 9.71 2.86
C PHE A 117 -1.08 10.05 3.52
N ASN A 118 -2.13 10.30 2.74
CA ASN A 118 -3.47 10.67 3.22
C ASN A 118 -4.55 9.62 2.87
N ILE A 119 -4.14 8.46 2.37
CA ILE A 119 -5.03 7.47 1.76
C ILE A 119 -6.08 6.87 2.71
N THR A 120 -5.81 6.89 4.02
CA THR A 120 -6.70 6.30 5.03
C THR A 120 -6.58 7.02 6.36
N ALA A 121 -7.67 7.01 7.14
CA ALA A 121 -7.68 7.48 8.52
C ALA A 121 -7.15 6.41 9.51
N ALA A 122 -7.08 5.14 9.09
CA ALA A 122 -6.54 4.05 9.91
C ALA A 122 -5.03 4.28 10.14
N THR A 123 -4.67 4.65 11.37
CA THR A 123 -3.32 5.15 11.69
C THR A 123 -2.24 4.08 11.52
N ASP A 124 -2.57 2.81 11.77
CA ASP A 124 -1.68 1.66 11.59
C ASP A 124 -1.35 1.41 10.11
N LEU A 125 -2.38 1.32 9.25
CA LEU A 125 -2.19 1.17 7.81
C LEU A 125 -1.50 2.41 7.22
N ARG A 126 -1.93 3.61 7.62
CA ARG A 126 -1.32 4.86 7.17
C ARG A 126 0.16 4.92 7.53
N GLY A 127 0.52 4.59 8.77
CA GLY A 127 1.91 4.52 9.22
C GLY A 127 2.72 3.50 8.43
N PHE A 128 2.14 2.34 8.12
CA PHE A 128 2.76 1.33 7.27
C PHE A 128 3.01 1.82 5.84
N VAL A 129 2.00 2.41 5.20
CA VAL A 129 2.10 2.97 3.84
C VAL A 129 3.19 4.04 3.79
N ILE A 130 3.19 5.00 4.72
CA ILE A 130 4.21 6.05 4.80
C ILE A 130 5.60 5.43 4.87
N ARG A 131 5.82 4.45 5.76
CA ARG A 131 7.12 3.79 5.89
C ARG A 131 7.55 3.11 4.59
N CYS A 132 6.65 2.37 3.94
CA CYS A 132 6.97 1.69 2.67
C CYS A 132 7.31 2.67 1.54
N VAL A 133 6.65 3.83 1.50
CA VAL A 133 6.96 4.90 0.54
C VAL A 133 8.31 5.52 0.88
N VAL A 134 8.55 5.89 2.14
CA VAL A 134 9.82 6.48 2.60
C VAL A 134 11.01 5.56 2.34
N ASP A 135 10.88 4.27 2.62
CA ASP A 135 11.95 3.27 2.37
C ASP A 135 12.34 3.18 0.87
N ARG A 136 11.46 3.63 -0.03
CA ARG A 136 11.69 3.65 -1.49
C ARG A 136 12.12 5.01 -2.01
N LEU A 137 12.01 6.07 -1.21
CA LEU A 137 12.53 7.38 -1.58
C LEU A 137 14.06 7.31 -1.55
N GLY A 138 14.67 7.34 -2.73
CA GLY A 138 16.12 7.45 -2.90
C GLY A 138 16.56 8.91 -2.82
N GLU A 139 17.30 9.36 -3.83
CA GLU A 139 17.54 10.79 -4.03
C GLU A 139 16.22 11.49 -4.39
N ILE A 140 15.93 12.57 -3.69
CA ILE A 140 14.66 13.29 -3.80
C ILE A 140 14.89 14.74 -4.21
N SER A 141 13.95 15.29 -4.98
CA SER A 141 13.98 16.68 -5.43
C SER A 141 13.77 17.66 -4.28
N GLU A 142 14.07 18.94 -4.52
CA GLU A 142 13.78 20.02 -3.58
C GLU A 142 12.31 20.09 -3.18
N ASP A 143 11.42 19.96 -4.16
CA ASP A 143 9.97 20.01 -3.93
C ASP A 143 9.52 18.86 -3.02
N MET A 144 10.07 17.66 -3.24
CA MET A 144 9.81 16.50 -2.39
C MET A 144 10.38 16.70 -0.98
N GLU A 145 11.60 17.24 -0.84
CA GLU A 145 12.16 17.58 0.48
C GLU A 145 11.27 18.59 1.23
N CYS A 146 10.79 19.62 0.53
CA CYS A 146 9.91 20.64 1.10
C CYS A 146 8.56 20.05 1.55
N PHE A 147 7.96 19.21 0.70
CA PHE A 147 6.72 18.51 1.03
C PHE A 147 6.89 17.61 2.27
N LEU A 148 7.96 16.81 2.33
CA LEU A 148 8.19 15.88 3.44
C LEU A 148 8.47 16.62 4.76
N ALA A 149 9.20 17.73 4.71
CA ALA A 149 9.43 18.58 5.87
C ALA A 149 8.15 19.26 6.36
N GLU A 150 7.33 19.77 5.43
CA GLU A 150 6.03 20.33 5.76
C GLU A 150 5.13 19.26 6.40
N PHE A 151 5.05 18.06 5.80
CA PHE A 151 4.30 16.94 6.33
C PHE A 151 4.76 16.59 7.75
N ALA A 152 6.07 16.43 7.97
CA ALA A 152 6.64 16.12 9.29
C ALA A 152 6.33 17.22 10.33
N SER A 153 6.22 18.48 9.92
CA SER A 153 5.89 19.59 10.83
C SER A 153 4.45 19.55 11.36
N LYS A 154 3.52 18.95 10.60
CA LYS A 154 2.08 18.96 10.89
C LYS A 154 1.51 17.57 11.22
N CYS A 155 2.24 16.48 10.95
CA CYS A 155 1.68 15.14 11.07
C CYS A 155 1.49 14.70 12.53
N PRO A 156 0.49 13.85 12.82
CA PRO A 156 0.29 13.27 14.14
C PRO A 156 1.55 12.55 14.66
N PRO A 157 1.90 12.66 15.95
CA PRO A 157 3.13 12.08 16.48
C PRO A 157 3.29 10.57 16.27
N ALA A 158 2.18 9.83 16.17
CA ALA A 158 2.20 8.39 15.90
C ALA A 158 2.79 8.03 14.53
N LEU A 159 2.71 8.94 13.55
CA LEU A 159 3.20 8.71 12.18
C LEU A 159 4.65 9.15 11.97
N LEU A 160 5.22 9.93 12.91
CA LEU A 160 6.59 10.46 12.80
C LEU A 160 7.64 9.34 12.73
N LEU A 161 7.40 8.21 13.39
CA LEU A 161 8.32 7.07 13.38
C LEU A 161 8.53 6.50 11.98
N SER A 162 7.52 6.60 11.12
CA SER A 162 7.59 6.13 9.73
C SER A 162 8.49 6.99 8.84
N LEU A 163 8.88 8.19 9.30
CA LEU A 163 9.78 9.10 8.57
C LEU A 163 11.25 8.95 9.00
N GLY A 164 11.56 8.10 9.98
CA GLY A 164 12.89 8.01 10.60
C GLY A 164 14.09 7.84 9.65
N PRO A 165 13.99 7.02 8.58
CA PRO A 165 15.09 6.86 7.62
C PRO A 165 15.38 8.09 6.75
N LEU A 166 14.45 9.05 6.68
CA LEU A 166 14.51 10.14 5.71
C LEU A 166 15.59 11.17 6.05
N LYS A 167 16.32 11.60 5.03
CA LYS A 167 17.36 12.64 5.12
C LYS A 167 17.15 13.74 4.09
N ILE A 168 16.94 14.97 4.57
CA ILE A 168 16.71 16.17 3.76
C ILE A 168 17.76 17.23 4.07
N ARG A 169 17.97 18.18 3.15
CA ARG A 169 18.90 19.29 3.39
C ARG A 169 18.59 20.04 4.69
N LYS A 170 19.65 20.33 5.46
CA LYS A 170 19.57 21.07 6.72
C LYS A 170 18.76 22.36 6.62
N GLU A 171 18.95 23.15 5.57
CA GLU A 171 18.19 24.40 5.36
C GLU A 171 16.67 24.18 5.30
N VAL A 172 16.22 23.12 4.61
CA VAL A 172 14.80 22.74 4.53
C VAL A 172 14.31 22.29 5.89
N ALA A 173 15.02 21.37 6.55
CA ALA A 173 14.65 20.88 7.88
C ALA A 173 14.51 22.03 8.90
N LEU A 174 15.48 22.95 8.92
CA LEU A 174 15.49 24.08 9.84
C LEU A 174 14.40 25.11 9.54
N LYS A 175 14.13 25.39 8.26
CA LYS A 175 13.04 26.27 7.82
C LYS A 175 11.72 25.83 8.43
N TYR A 176 11.40 24.54 8.37
CA TYR A 176 10.19 24.03 8.96
C TYR A 176 10.31 23.92 10.48
N ALA A 177 11.40 23.39 11.05
CA ALA A 177 11.54 23.21 12.51
C ALA A 177 11.45 24.52 13.33
N GLY A 178 11.80 25.65 12.72
CA GLY A 178 11.75 26.99 13.33
C GLY A 178 10.35 27.56 13.56
N GLY A 179 9.28 26.88 13.10
CA GLY A 179 7.90 27.29 13.36
C GLY A 179 7.57 27.32 14.86
N LYS A 180 6.96 28.43 15.31
CA LYS A 180 6.57 28.63 16.73
C LYS A 180 5.54 27.61 17.20
N ASP A 181 4.64 27.20 16.31
CA ASP A 181 3.50 26.31 16.62
C ASP A 181 3.80 24.82 16.48
N ILE A 182 5.05 24.45 16.20
CA ILE A 182 5.43 23.05 15.96
C ILE A 182 5.63 22.33 17.28
N GLY A 183 4.94 21.19 17.42
CA GLY A 183 5.06 20.31 18.57
C GLY A 183 6.50 19.82 18.77
N LYS A 184 6.91 19.62 20.04
CA LYS A 184 8.27 19.20 20.39
C LYS A 184 8.72 17.93 19.67
N LYS A 185 7.82 16.95 19.50
CA LYS A 185 8.11 15.69 18.80
C LYS A 185 8.37 15.90 17.31
N ASN A 186 7.51 16.64 16.62
CA ASN A 186 7.66 17.01 15.21
C ASN A 186 8.97 17.77 14.96
N ARG A 187 9.28 18.74 15.84
CA ARG A 187 10.54 19.49 15.79
C ARG A 187 11.76 18.57 15.93
N ALA A 188 11.75 17.64 16.89
CA ALA A 188 12.83 16.67 17.08
C ALA A 188 13.01 15.77 15.84
N THR A 189 11.91 15.29 15.25
CA THR A 189 11.94 14.51 14.01
C THR A 189 12.57 15.32 12.87
N LEU A 190 12.14 16.58 12.66
CA LEU A 190 12.73 17.45 11.64
C LEU A 190 14.23 17.66 11.83
N TYR A 191 14.70 17.90 13.06
CA TYR A 191 16.15 17.98 13.32
C TYR A 191 16.88 16.68 13.02
N SER A 192 16.28 15.53 13.32
CA SER A 192 16.88 14.23 13.02
C SER A 192 16.96 13.92 11.52
N MET A 193 16.10 14.54 10.71
CA MET A 193 16.08 14.39 9.25
C MET A 193 17.11 15.29 8.55
N ALA A 194 17.71 16.27 9.23
CA ALA A 194 18.72 17.13 8.64
C ALA A 194 19.98 16.32 8.29
N LYS A 195 20.40 16.39 7.01
CA LYS A 195 21.70 15.93 6.51
C LYS A 195 22.67 17.08 6.35
#